data_AF-A0AAN6GQN2-F1
#
_entry.id   AF-A0AAN6GQN2-F1
#
_cell.length_a   1.000
_cell.length_b   1.000
_cell.length_c   1.000
_cell.angle_alpha   90.00
_cell.angle_beta   90.00
_cell.angle_gamma   90.00
#
_symmetry.space_group_name_H-M   'P 1'
#
loop_
_entity.id
_entity.type
_entity.pdbx_description
1 polymer ?
#
loop_
_entity_poly.entity_id
_entity_poly.type
_entity_poly.pdbx_seq_one_letter_code
_entity_poly.pdbx_strand_id
1 'polypeptide(L)'
;MSASPGPRTPKAGASSGRKVSVPFSHASSPSALRTGISSPASSANVKASLLSRNEETTYHRRLRSLLQDHAKARNAWLQLVSFDGIKAARALSLAWEDVDNARATPTAPKGKGKQTQPDVGALYARDKATASAVRQAEGAREDLEAIFAKINAQANRLTSLYDQAKALLLETAKAKGFEFVADAPLWGTWTMDRFVDALSSTTTQYVLCTAHLSQLVKRLSFYARDPLQPDTQARGGKAPAAGVPISASSLFGSGLDEDSRPDSERRNDVLEPERKRCIKLHNECMQAWARLPHLDEEPGQFLEEICGVEVGRWTER
;
A
#
# COMPACT_ATOMS: atom_id res chain seq x y z
N MET A 1 2.61 -54.96 -23.69
CA MET A 1 1.35 -54.96 -24.47
C MET A 1 0.42 -53.96 -23.82
N SER A 2 -0.10 -53.03 -24.63
CA SER A 2 -1.29 -52.19 -24.40
C SER A 2 -1.27 -51.18 -23.25
N ALA A 3 -1.78 -49.95 -23.34
CA ALA A 3 -2.11 -49.04 -24.44
C ALA A 3 -2.39 -47.69 -23.75
N SER A 4 -1.85 -46.60 -24.29
CA SER A 4 -2.32 -45.25 -23.97
C SER A 4 -3.62 -44.98 -24.75
N PRO A 5 -4.54 -44.13 -24.26
CA PRO A 5 -4.78 -42.92 -25.04
C PRO A 5 -5.18 -41.66 -24.23
N GLY A 6 -4.59 -40.52 -24.60
CA GLY A 6 -5.35 -39.42 -25.22
C GLY A 6 -5.93 -38.30 -24.33
N PRO A 7 -5.66 -37.01 -24.65
CA PRO A 7 -6.11 -35.83 -23.90
C PRO A 7 -7.47 -35.30 -24.38
N ARG A 8 -8.15 -34.50 -23.55
CA ARG A 8 -9.36 -33.74 -23.92
C ARG A 8 -9.26 -32.26 -23.52
N THR A 9 -9.40 -31.39 -24.51
CA THR A 9 -9.83 -29.98 -24.41
C THR A 9 -10.92 -29.76 -25.48
N PRO A 10 -11.49 -28.56 -25.63
CA PRO A 10 -12.42 -27.86 -24.75
C PRO A 10 -13.83 -27.76 -25.39
N LYS A 11 -14.87 -27.42 -24.60
CA LYS A 11 -16.22 -27.17 -25.13
C LYS A 11 -16.59 -25.70 -25.03
N ALA A 12 -16.82 -25.10 -26.20
CA ALA A 12 -17.42 -23.78 -26.39
C ALA A 12 -18.88 -23.76 -25.92
N GLY A 13 -19.26 -22.69 -25.23
CA GLY A 13 -20.64 -22.34 -24.90
C GLY A 13 -20.90 -20.91 -25.37
N ALA A 14 -21.82 -20.76 -26.32
CA ALA A 14 -22.26 -19.50 -26.89
C ALA A 14 -23.47 -18.92 -26.14
N SER A 15 -23.45 -17.62 -25.89
CA SER A 15 -24.63 -16.75 -25.64
C SER A 15 -24.17 -15.32 -25.96
N SER A 16 -24.48 -14.70 -27.10
CA SER A 16 -25.75 -14.23 -27.68
C SER A 16 -26.51 -13.18 -26.84
N GLY A 17 -26.58 -11.95 -27.40
CA GLY A 17 -27.47 -10.84 -27.03
C GLY A 17 -26.83 -9.80 -26.09
N ARG A 18 -26.86 -8.47 -26.31
CA ARG A 18 -27.56 -7.60 -27.27
C ARG A 18 -26.70 -6.34 -27.47
N LYS A 19 -26.56 -5.89 -28.72
CA LYS A 19 -26.05 -4.57 -29.08
C LYS A 19 -27.23 -3.60 -29.16
N VAL A 20 -27.17 -2.47 -28.46
CA VAL A 20 -28.08 -1.34 -28.65
C VAL A 20 -27.28 -0.25 -29.35
N SER A 21 -27.53 -0.11 -30.65
CA SER A 21 -27.08 0.98 -31.50
C SER A 21 -28.09 2.12 -31.40
N VAL A 22 -27.61 3.34 -31.16
CA VAL A 22 -28.39 4.58 -31.33
C VAL A 22 -27.80 5.35 -32.51
N PRO A 23 -28.62 5.75 -33.51
CA PRO A 23 -28.15 6.51 -34.65
C PRO A 23 -28.29 8.01 -34.39
N PHE A 24 -27.29 8.80 -34.79
CA PHE A 24 -27.53 10.20 -35.13
C PHE A 24 -26.65 10.58 -36.32
N SER A 25 -27.30 10.72 -37.47
CA SER A 25 -26.77 11.35 -38.67
C SER A 25 -27.10 12.84 -38.62
N HIS A 26 -26.18 13.70 -39.04
CA HIS A 26 -26.35 14.94 -39.83
C HIS A 26 -24.94 15.56 -39.91
N ALA A 27 -24.19 15.38 -41.00
CA ALA A 27 -24.22 16.19 -42.23
C ALA A 27 -23.88 17.66 -41.98
N SER A 28 -22.66 18.09 -42.35
CA SER A 28 -22.38 19.27 -43.18
C SER A 28 -20.87 19.44 -43.40
N SER A 29 -20.41 19.15 -44.61
CA SER A 29 -19.26 19.82 -45.22
C SER A 29 -19.68 21.20 -45.71
N PRO A 30 -18.73 22.14 -45.80
CA PRO A 30 -18.57 22.82 -47.08
C PRO A 30 -17.12 22.79 -47.57
N SER A 31 -16.97 22.49 -48.86
CA SER A 31 -15.74 22.67 -49.61
C SER A 31 -15.64 24.11 -50.15
N ALA A 32 -14.38 24.47 -50.41
CA ALA A 32 -13.87 25.48 -51.34
C ALA A 32 -13.81 26.94 -50.87
N LEU A 33 -12.57 27.44 -50.75
CA LEU A 33 -12.05 28.47 -51.66
C LEU A 33 -10.52 28.49 -51.64
N ARG A 34 -9.95 28.27 -52.83
CA ARG A 34 -8.54 28.47 -53.19
C ARG A 34 -8.35 29.97 -53.44
N THR A 35 -7.46 30.62 -52.71
CA THR A 35 -6.82 31.88 -53.13
C THR A 35 -5.38 31.85 -52.66
N GLY A 36 -4.45 31.89 -53.63
CA GLY A 36 -3.02 31.93 -53.38
C GLY A 36 -2.61 33.26 -52.78
N ILE A 37 -1.86 33.19 -51.69
CA ILE A 37 -1.03 34.28 -51.20
C ILE A 37 0.33 33.66 -50.84
N SER A 38 1.32 33.99 -51.66
CA SER A 38 2.75 33.77 -51.43
C SER A 38 3.25 34.78 -50.40
N SER A 39 3.76 34.30 -49.25
CA SER A 39 4.70 34.99 -48.36
C SER A 39 5.05 34.11 -47.13
N PRO A 40 6.15 34.35 -46.39
CA PRO A 40 7.41 33.62 -46.53
C PRO A 40 7.79 32.77 -45.30
N ALA A 41 8.78 31.90 -45.50
CA ALA A 41 9.73 31.32 -44.55
C ALA A 41 9.29 30.82 -43.14
N SER A 42 9.67 29.57 -42.89
CA SER A 42 10.02 28.98 -41.58
C SER A 42 8.92 28.90 -40.53
N SER A 43 8.04 27.92 -40.69
CA SER A 43 7.73 27.03 -39.57
C SER A 43 8.33 25.68 -39.91
N ALA A 44 9.58 25.47 -39.48
CA ALA A 44 10.14 24.14 -39.40
C ALA A 44 9.17 23.33 -38.53
N ASN A 45 8.37 22.51 -39.18
CA ASN A 45 7.52 21.53 -38.55
C ASN A 45 8.51 20.53 -37.94
N VAL A 46 8.98 20.81 -36.72
CA VAL A 46 9.73 19.85 -35.89
C VAL A 46 8.73 18.78 -35.50
N LYS A 47 8.31 17.98 -36.49
CA LYS A 47 7.84 16.64 -36.23
C LYS A 47 9.03 16.00 -35.53
N ALA A 48 8.91 15.81 -34.21
CA ALA A 48 9.83 14.99 -33.44
C ALA A 48 10.06 13.74 -34.29
N SER A 49 11.23 13.68 -34.93
CA SER A 49 11.56 12.63 -35.88
C SER A 49 11.87 11.43 -35.01
N LEU A 50 10.82 10.67 -34.68
CA LEU A 50 10.94 9.41 -33.98
C LEU A 50 11.90 8.56 -34.81
N LEU A 51 13.08 8.26 -34.26
CA LEU A 51 14.07 7.41 -34.93
C LEU A 51 13.36 6.13 -35.40
N SER A 52 13.55 5.78 -36.66
CA SER A 52 13.01 4.54 -37.20
C SER A 52 13.65 3.34 -36.47
N ARG A 53 12.96 2.20 -36.34
CA ARG A 53 13.50 0.97 -35.70
C ARG A 53 14.86 0.54 -36.28
N ASN A 54 15.08 0.88 -37.55
CA ASN A 54 16.29 0.54 -38.29
C ASN A 54 17.49 1.44 -37.92
N GLU A 55 17.23 2.64 -37.39
CA GLU A 55 18.25 3.62 -36.96
C GLU A 55 18.67 3.40 -35.50
N GLU A 56 17.96 2.53 -34.79
CA GLU A 56 18.25 2.21 -33.41
C GLU A 56 19.52 1.37 -33.25
N THR A 57 20.46 1.96 -32.53
CA THR A 57 21.63 1.25 -32.01
C THR A 57 21.23 0.19 -30.97
N THR A 58 22.15 -0.71 -30.67
CA THR A 58 21.99 -1.72 -29.60
C THR A 58 21.70 -1.10 -28.23
N TYR A 59 22.30 0.07 -27.93
CA TYR A 59 22.08 0.81 -26.69
C TYR A 59 20.63 1.32 -26.56
N HIS A 60 20.04 1.82 -27.65
CA HIS A 60 18.62 2.22 -27.69
C HIS A 60 17.73 1.02 -27.32
N ARG A 61 17.93 -0.12 -27.98
CA ARG A 61 17.10 -1.32 -27.76
C ARG A 61 17.20 -1.81 -26.33
N ARG A 62 18.40 -1.81 -25.74
CA ARG A 62 18.62 -2.24 -24.36
C ARG A 62 17.96 -1.29 -23.35
N LEU A 63 18.10 0.02 -23.54
CA LEU A 63 17.42 1.00 -22.68
C LEU A 63 15.90 0.86 -22.77
N ARG A 64 15.37 0.64 -23.98
CA ARG A 64 13.93 0.40 -24.16
C ARG A 64 13.43 -0.76 -23.32
N SER A 65 14.11 -1.90 -23.39
CA SER A 65 13.71 -3.07 -22.61
C SER A 65 13.70 -2.76 -21.11
N LEU A 66 14.71 -2.03 -20.62
CA LEU A 66 14.78 -1.61 -19.22
C LEU A 66 13.62 -0.68 -18.84
N LEU A 67 13.26 0.28 -19.69
CA LEU A 67 12.12 1.18 -19.47
C LEU A 67 10.79 0.42 -19.41
N GLN A 68 10.57 -0.52 -20.33
CA GLN A 68 9.37 -1.35 -20.37
C GLN A 68 9.26 -2.27 -19.15
N ASP A 69 10.37 -2.89 -18.74
CA ASP A 69 10.39 -3.75 -17.56
C ASP A 69 10.26 -2.95 -16.27
N HIS A 70 10.75 -1.71 -16.24
CA HIS A 70 10.52 -0.78 -15.13
C HIS A 70 9.04 -0.44 -15.01
N ALA A 71 8.39 -0.04 -16.10
CA ALA A 71 6.96 0.23 -16.14
C ALA A 71 6.12 -0.98 -15.68
N LYS A 72 6.45 -2.19 -16.14
CA LYS A 72 5.77 -3.42 -15.68
C LYS A 72 5.96 -3.65 -14.17
N ALA A 73 7.17 -3.45 -13.65
CA ALA A 73 7.45 -3.60 -12.22
C ALA A 73 6.71 -2.56 -11.37
N ARG A 74 6.58 -1.32 -11.85
CA ARG A 74 5.76 -0.28 -11.19
C ARG A 74 4.30 -0.66 -11.14
N ASN A 75 3.73 -1.07 -12.27
CA ASN A 75 2.33 -1.51 -12.34
C ASN A 75 2.06 -2.69 -11.40
N ALA A 76 2.98 -3.67 -11.34
CA ALA A 76 2.88 -4.77 -10.38
C ALA A 76 2.94 -4.28 -8.93
N TRP A 77 3.83 -3.33 -8.61
CA TRP A 77 3.90 -2.70 -7.28
C TRP A 77 2.60 -1.97 -6.93
N LEU A 78 2.04 -1.17 -7.84
CA LEU A 78 0.80 -0.42 -7.65
C LEU A 78 -0.38 -1.36 -7.40
N GLN A 79 -0.49 -2.45 -8.16
CA GLN A 79 -1.53 -3.46 -7.97
C GLN A 79 -1.43 -4.12 -6.58
N LEU A 80 -0.21 -4.50 -6.18
CA LEU A 80 0.03 -5.09 -4.86
C LEU A 80 -0.32 -4.11 -3.73
N VAL A 81 0.06 -2.84 -3.84
CA VAL A 81 -0.20 -1.84 -2.78
C VAL A 81 -1.68 -1.48 -2.69
N SER A 82 -2.35 -1.28 -3.83
CA SER A 82 -3.71 -0.75 -3.89
C SER A 82 -4.78 -1.81 -3.62
N PHE A 83 -4.58 -3.03 -4.11
CA PHE A 83 -5.59 -4.08 -4.01
C PHE A 83 -5.23 -5.10 -2.94
N ASP A 84 -4.12 -5.81 -3.12
CA ASP A 84 -3.76 -6.92 -2.23
C ASP A 84 -3.36 -6.43 -0.84
N GLY A 85 -2.60 -5.35 -0.76
CA GLY A 85 -2.10 -4.75 0.47
C GLY A 85 -3.22 -4.19 1.33
N ILE A 86 -4.11 -3.37 0.75
CA ILE A 86 -5.28 -2.83 1.45
C ILE A 86 -6.21 -3.97 1.90
N LYS A 87 -6.43 -4.99 1.06
CA LYS A 87 -7.26 -6.15 1.41
C LYS A 87 -6.68 -6.92 2.59
N ALA A 88 -5.38 -7.22 2.57
CA ALA A 88 -4.71 -7.93 3.66
C ALA A 88 -4.70 -7.11 4.96
N ALA A 89 -4.42 -5.81 4.88
CA ALA A 89 -4.42 -4.91 6.03
C ALA A 89 -5.82 -4.80 6.66
N ARG A 90 -6.88 -4.76 5.84
CA ARG A 90 -8.27 -4.78 6.31
C ARG A 90 -8.63 -6.10 6.96
N ALA A 91 -8.20 -7.23 6.39
CA ALA A 91 -8.42 -8.55 6.98
C ALA A 91 -7.78 -8.67 8.37
N LEU A 92 -6.55 -8.14 8.54
CA LEU A 92 -5.89 -8.08 9.84
C LEU A 92 -6.67 -7.21 10.85
N SER A 93 -7.14 -6.04 10.43
CA SER A 93 -7.95 -5.15 11.28
C SER A 93 -9.22 -5.85 11.78
N LEU A 94 -9.94 -6.54 10.89
CA LEU A 94 -11.16 -7.27 11.24
C LEU A 94 -10.86 -8.44 12.18
N ALA A 95 -9.76 -9.18 11.95
CA ALA A 95 -9.36 -10.27 12.82
C ALA A 95 -9.03 -9.77 14.25
N TRP A 96 -8.43 -8.58 14.40
CA TRP A 96 -8.25 -7.97 15.71
C TRP A 96 -9.55 -7.52 16.36
N GLU A 97 -10.52 -7.03 15.58
CA GLU A 97 -11.86 -6.73 16.09
C GLU A 97 -12.55 -7.99 16.60
N ASP A 98 -12.38 -9.14 15.94
CA ASP A 98 -12.91 -10.43 16.39
C ASP A 98 -12.27 -10.90 17.70
N VAL A 99 -10.97 -10.64 17.90
CA VAL A 99 -10.29 -10.88 19.18
C VAL A 99 -10.90 -10.02 20.29
N ASP A 100 -11.15 -8.74 20.01
CA ASP A 100 -11.77 -7.83 20.96
C ASP A 100 -13.21 -8.23 21.30
N ASN A 101 -13.99 -8.62 20.28
CA ASN A 101 -15.37 -9.09 20.44
C ASN A 101 -15.41 -10.39 21.26
N ALA A 102 -14.50 -11.34 21.00
CA ALA A 102 -14.39 -12.56 21.77
C ALA A 102 -14.08 -12.28 23.24
N ARG A 103 -13.15 -11.36 23.54
CA ARG A 103 -12.79 -10.96 24.91
C ARG A 103 -13.91 -10.22 25.64
N ALA A 104 -14.73 -9.45 24.92
CA ALA A 104 -15.87 -8.71 25.47
C ALA A 104 -17.09 -9.60 25.76
N THR A 105 -17.07 -10.88 25.39
CA THR A 105 -18.18 -11.81 25.65
C THR A 105 -18.45 -11.91 27.16
N PRO A 106 -19.68 -11.57 27.61
CA PRO A 106 -20.01 -11.62 29.04
C PRO A 106 -19.93 -13.04 29.59
N THR A 107 -19.30 -13.20 30.75
CA THR A 107 -19.13 -14.51 31.44
C THR A 107 -19.97 -14.63 32.72
N ALA A 108 -20.79 -13.62 33.02
CA ALA A 108 -21.65 -13.62 34.19
C ALA A 108 -23.03 -14.22 33.87
N PRO A 109 -23.62 -15.02 34.78
CA PRO A 109 -24.97 -15.54 34.60
C PRO A 109 -25.98 -14.38 34.57
N LYS A 110 -26.88 -14.36 33.58
CA LYS A 110 -28.01 -13.41 33.50
C LYS A 110 -29.06 -13.73 34.57
N GLY A 111 -28.75 -13.50 35.84
CA GLY A 111 -29.66 -13.69 36.97
C GLY A 111 -29.51 -12.56 37.99
N LYS A 112 -30.56 -11.74 38.14
CA LYS A 112 -30.60 -10.69 39.18
C LYS A 112 -30.68 -11.36 40.56
N GLY A 113 -29.60 -11.28 41.33
CA GLY A 113 -29.65 -11.44 42.79
C GLY A 113 -28.98 -12.70 43.33
N LYS A 114 -27.67 -12.57 43.57
CA LYS A 114 -26.83 -13.15 44.66
C LYS A 114 -25.43 -13.42 44.11
N GLN A 115 -24.42 -13.10 44.91
CA GLN A 115 -23.02 -13.47 44.67
C GLN A 115 -22.96 -14.93 44.21
N THR A 116 -22.68 -15.14 42.94
CA THR A 116 -22.58 -16.48 42.35
C THR A 116 -21.29 -16.50 41.56
N GLN A 117 -20.47 -17.51 41.84
CA GLN A 117 -19.16 -17.73 41.24
C GLN A 117 -19.18 -17.53 39.71
N PRO A 118 -18.07 -17.08 39.10
CA PRO A 118 -18.01 -16.98 37.64
C PRO A 118 -18.35 -18.33 37.02
N ASP A 119 -19.23 -18.32 36.02
CA ASP A 119 -19.59 -19.53 35.29
C ASP A 119 -18.33 -20.03 34.57
N VAL A 120 -17.73 -21.11 35.10
CA VAL A 120 -16.52 -21.73 34.58
C VAL A 120 -16.72 -22.16 33.12
N GLY A 121 -17.94 -22.57 32.75
CA GLY A 121 -18.29 -22.90 31.36
C GLY A 121 -18.26 -21.68 30.45
N ALA A 122 -18.80 -20.55 30.91
CA ALA A 122 -18.77 -19.29 30.15
C ALA A 122 -17.35 -18.71 30.01
N LEU A 123 -16.52 -18.81 31.07
CA LEU A 123 -15.10 -18.45 31.01
C LEU A 123 -14.36 -19.30 29.97
N TYR A 124 -14.52 -20.62 30.03
CA TYR A 124 -13.88 -21.53 29.07
C TYR A 124 -14.34 -21.26 27.63
N ALA A 125 -15.62 -20.98 27.42
CA ALA A 125 -16.15 -20.62 26.10
C ALA A 125 -15.52 -19.33 25.56
N ARG A 126 -15.39 -18.30 26.41
CA ARG A 126 -14.73 -17.03 26.05
C ARG A 126 -13.26 -17.23 25.71
N ASP A 127 -12.54 -17.99 26.53
CA ASP A 127 -11.10 -18.21 26.33
C ASP A 127 -10.86 -19.02 25.05
N LYS A 128 -11.71 -20.02 24.77
CA LYS A 128 -11.70 -20.78 23.52
C LYS A 128 -11.99 -19.89 22.30
N ALA A 129 -13.00 -19.03 22.38
CA ALA A 129 -13.32 -18.08 21.31
C ALA A 129 -12.17 -17.10 21.07
N THR A 130 -11.57 -16.58 22.15
CA THR A 130 -10.43 -15.66 22.09
C THR A 130 -9.22 -16.34 21.45
N ALA A 131 -8.89 -17.56 21.85
CA ALA A 131 -7.79 -18.32 21.27
C ALA A 131 -8.00 -18.58 19.77
N SER A 132 -9.23 -18.89 19.36
CA SER A 132 -9.57 -19.05 17.93
C SER A 132 -9.40 -17.75 17.15
N ALA A 133 -9.88 -16.62 17.69
CA ALA A 133 -9.75 -15.32 17.05
C ALA A 133 -8.28 -14.87 16.95
N VAL A 134 -7.46 -15.13 17.98
CA VAL A 134 -6.03 -14.82 17.95
C VAL A 134 -5.32 -15.59 16.84
N ARG A 135 -5.60 -16.88 16.66
CA ARG A 135 -5.04 -17.67 15.55
C ARG A 135 -5.43 -17.11 14.18
N GLN A 136 -6.65 -16.60 14.04
CA GLN A 136 -7.08 -15.94 12.79
C GLN A 136 -6.34 -14.63 12.56
N ALA A 137 -6.13 -13.83 13.62
CA ALA A 137 -5.34 -12.60 13.54
C ALA A 137 -3.86 -12.86 13.20
N GLU A 138 -3.27 -13.92 13.75
CA GLU A 138 -1.91 -14.36 13.42
C GLU A 138 -1.80 -14.76 11.94
N GLY A 139 -2.75 -15.55 11.42
CA GLY A 139 -2.80 -15.90 10.00
C GLY A 139 -2.96 -14.67 9.09
N ALA A 140 -3.86 -13.74 9.45
CA ALA A 140 -4.04 -12.49 8.70
C ALA A 140 -2.78 -11.60 8.71
N ARG A 141 -1.99 -11.65 9.80
CA ARG A 141 -0.71 -10.97 9.90
C ARG A 141 0.33 -11.60 8.98
N GLU A 142 0.43 -12.93 8.95
CA GLU A 142 1.32 -13.65 8.04
C GLU A 142 1.00 -13.35 6.58
N ASP A 143 -0.29 -13.29 6.22
CA ASP A 143 -0.75 -12.90 4.88
C ASP A 143 -0.32 -11.46 4.54
N LEU A 144 -0.49 -10.50 5.46
CA LEU A 144 -0.04 -9.12 5.27
C LEU A 144 1.47 -9.04 5.09
N GLU A 145 2.25 -9.76 5.89
CA GLU A 145 3.71 -9.83 5.78
C GLU A 145 4.15 -10.44 4.44
N ALA A 146 3.45 -11.48 3.97
CA ALA A 146 3.71 -12.08 2.67
C ALA A 146 3.43 -11.13 1.51
N ILE A 147 2.33 -10.36 1.55
CA ILE A 147 2.05 -9.31 0.55
C ILE A 147 3.10 -8.20 0.64
N PHE A 148 3.46 -7.75 1.84
CA PHE A 148 4.48 -6.73 2.01
C PHE A 148 5.86 -7.17 1.49
N ALA A 149 6.23 -8.44 1.67
CA ALA A 149 7.43 -9.01 1.09
C ALA A 149 7.43 -8.93 -0.45
N LYS A 150 6.27 -9.17 -1.10
CA LYS A 150 6.11 -9.00 -2.55
C LYS A 150 6.24 -7.55 -2.99
N ILE A 151 5.66 -6.61 -2.25
CA ILE A 151 5.79 -5.16 -2.49
C ILE A 151 7.27 -4.75 -2.43
N ASN A 152 7.98 -5.19 -1.39
CA ASN A 152 9.40 -4.91 -1.22
C ASN A 152 10.26 -5.54 -2.34
N ALA A 153 9.90 -6.75 -2.78
CA ALA A 153 10.57 -7.39 -3.92
C ALA A 153 10.40 -6.57 -5.23
N GLN A 154 9.23 -6.01 -5.49
CA GLN A 154 9.03 -5.13 -6.66
C GLN A 154 9.81 -3.82 -6.52
N ALA A 155 9.86 -3.21 -5.33
CA ALA A 155 10.68 -2.02 -5.08
C ALA A 155 12.18 -2.28 -5.34
N ASN A 156 12.70 -3.40 -4.85
CA ASN A 156 14.08 -3.82 -5.11
C ASN A 156 14.34 -4.09 -6.60
N ARG A 157 13.34 -4.63 -7.32
CA ARG A 157 13.41 -4.82 -8.76
C ARG A 157 13.51 -3.50 -9.52
N LEU A 158 12.75 -2.47 -9.11
CA LEU A 158 12.83 -1.13 -9.69
C LEU A 158 14.24 -0.53 -9.51
N THR A 159 14.81 -0.66 -8.31
CA THR A 159 16.20 -0.25 -8.03
C THR A 159 17.19 -0.96 -8.94
N SER A 160 17.09 -2.29 -9.07
CA SER A 160 17.98 -3.05 -9.94
C SER A 160 17.88 -2.66 -11.42
N LEU A 161 16.67 -2.41 -11.93
CA LEU A 161 16.46 -1.95 -13.31
C LEU A 161 17.04 -0.56 -13.55
N TYR A 162 16.93 0.34 -12.57
CA TYR A 162 17.56 1.65 -12.59
C TYR A 162 19.09 1.56 -12.58
N ASP A 163 19.68 0.70 -11.74
CA ASP A 163 21.13 0.50 -11.69
C ASP A 163 21.66 -0.09 -13.01
N GLN A 164 20.89 -0.98 -13.65
CA GLN A 164 21.20 -1.48 -15.00
C GLN A 164 21.14 -0.37 -16.05
N ALA A 165 20.18 0.56 -15.95
CA ALA A 165 20.08 1.69 -16.86
C ALA A 165 21.24 2.68 -16.67
N LYS A 166 21.67 2.92 -15.43
CA LYS A 166 22.89 3.68 -15.12
C LYS A 166 24.15 3.02 -15.66
N ALA A 167 24.29 1.70 -15.48
CA ALA A 167 25.42 0.97 -16.03
C ALA A 167 25.46 1.11 -17.55
N LEU A 168 24.31 0.98 -18.21
CA LEU A 168 24.18 1.19 -19.66
C LEU A 168 24.58 2.61 -20.09
N LEU A 169 24.16 3.64 -19.34
CA LEU A 169 24.55 5.03 -19.59
C LEU A 169 26.07 5.19 -19.59
N LEU A 170 26.73 4.67 -18.55
CA LEU A 170 28.19 4.76 -18.38
C LEU A 170 28.93 3.96 -19.45
N GLU A 171 28.45 2.76 -19.80
CA GLU A 171 28.98 1.95 -20.90
C GLU A 171 28.87 2.70 -22.24
N THR A 172 27.73 3.34 -22.49
CA THR A 172 27.47 4.08 -23.73
C THR A 172 28.35 5.32 -23.80
N ALA A 173 28.49 6.07 -22.70
CA ALA A 173 29.36 7.25 -22.64
C ALA A 173 30.82 6.89 -22.92
N LYS A 174 31.30 5.75 -22.40
CA LYS A 174 32.65 5.24 -22.68
C LYS A 174 32.84 4.81 -24.14
N ALA A 175 31.83 4.20 -24.75
CA ALA A 175 31.94 3.64 -26.09
C ALA A 175 31.71 4.66 -27.21
N LYS A 176 30.80 5.62 -27.00
CA LYS A 176 30.36 6.58 -28.03
C LYS A 176 30.67 8.04 -27.70
N GLY A 177 31.17 8.32 -26.51
CA GLY A 177 31.41 9.68 -26.03
C GLY A 177 30.23 10.27 -25.28
N PHE A 178 30.50 11.34 -24.53
CA PHE A 178 29.51 12.02 -23.69
C PHE A 178 28.44 12.73 -24.51
N GLU A 179 28.80 13.33 -25.65
CA GLU A 179 27.86 14.02 -26.56
C GLU A 179 26.73 13.10 -27.03
N PHE A 180 27.03 11.81 -27.26
CA PHE A 180 26.02 10.83 -27.64
C PHE A 180 24.98 10.58 -26.53
N VAL A 181 25.38 10.69 -25.28
CA VAL A 181 24.54 10.37 -24.11
C VAL A 181 23.75 11.59 -23.64
N ALA A 182 24.38 12.76 -23.66
CA ALA A 182 23.86 14.00 -23.11
C ALA A 182 23.16 14.88 -24.15
N ASP A 183 23.67 14.93 -25.38
CA ASP A 183 23.22 15.90 -26.40
C ASP A 183 22.37 15.25 -27.50
N ALA A 184 22.68 14.00 -27.88
CA ALA A 184 21.95 13.30 -28.92
C ALA A 184 20.58 12.78 -28.42
N PRO A 185 19.46 13.21 -29.02
CA PRO A 185 18.15 12.65 -28.68
C PRO A 185 18.05 11.19 -29.17
N LEU A 186 17.58 10.31 -28.28
CA LEU A 186 17.31 8.91 -28.58
C LEU A 186 15.91 8.74 -29.20
N TRP A 187 14.86 9.11 -28.47
CA TRP A 187 13.49 9.06 -28.94
C TRP A 187 12.84 10.41 -28.67
N GLY A 188 12.24 10.99 -29.71
CA GLY A 188 11.68 12.33 -29.67
C GLY A 188 12.74 13.36 -29.29
N THR A 189 12.56 14.02 -28.16
CA THR A 189 13.47 15.06 -27.64
C THR A 189 14.28 14.60 -26.43
N TRP A 190 14.26 13.30 -26.12
CA TRP A 190 14.86 12.78 -24.89
C TRP A 190 16.19 12.11 -25.14
N THR A 191 17.19 12.55 -24.40
CA THR A 191 18.54 11.97 -24.39
C THR A 191 18.60 10.80 -23.40
N MET A 192 19.65 9.99 -23.51
CA MET A 192 19.82 8.81 -22.66
C MET A 192 19.90 9.19 -21.18
N ASP A 193 20.64 10.26 -20.91
CA ASP A 193 20.81 10.83 -19.57
C ASP A 193 19.46 11.21 -18.95
N ARG A 194 18.64 11.93 -19.72
CA ARG A 194 17.32 12.38 -19.26
C ARG A 194 16.38 11.21 -18.92
N PHE A 195 16.43 10.11 -19.68
CA PHE A 195 15.66 8.90 -19.35
C PHE A 195 16.13 8.26 -18.05
N VAL A 196 17.45 8.16 -17.83
CA VAL A 196 18.01 7.58 -16.61
C VAL A 196 17.72 8.46 -15.39
N ASP A 197 17.77 9.77 -15.54
CA ASP A 197 17.36 10.72 -14.50
C ASP A 197 15.87 10.61 -14.15
N ALA A 198 15.00 10.50 -15.14
CA ALA A 198 13.58 10.29 -14.90
C ALA A 198 13.31 8.94 -14.21
N LEU A 199 14.04 7.88 -14.60
CA LEU A 199 14.01 6.59 -13.90
C LEU A 199 14.47 6.72 -12.44
N SER A 200 15.50 7.54 -12.17
CA SER A 200 15.97 7.81 -10.80
C SER A 200 14.87 8.42 -9.95
N SER A 201 14.30 9.54 -10.41
CA SER A 201 13.27 10.27 -9.67
C SER A 201 12.08 9.37 -9.38
N THR A 202 11.63 8.63 -10.39
CA THR A 202 10.50 7.71 -10.25
C THR A 202 10.84 6.60 -9.25
N THR A 203 11.98 5.92 -9.41
CA THR A 203 12.39 4.81 -8.53
C THR A 203 12.49 5.23 -7.06
N THR A 204 13.10 6.39 -6.80
CA THR A 204 13.23 6.94 -5.44
C THR A 204 11.87 7.10 -4.75
N GLN A 205 10.86 7.56 -5.48
CA GLN A 205 9.50 7.71 -4.94
C GLN A 205 8.91 6.37 -4.50
N TYR A 206 8.99 5.32 -5.33
CA TYR A 206 8.50 3.98 -4.97
C TYR A 206 9.24 3.38 -3.77
N VAL A 207 10.55 3.62 -3.66
CA VAL A 207 11.36 3.17 -2.52
C VAL A 207 10.91 3.88 -1.24
N LEU A 208 10.73 5.21 -1.27
CA LEU A 208 10.25 5.99 -0.13
C LEU A 208 8.85 5.55 0.32
N CYS A 209 7.94 5.31 -0.63
CA CYS A 209 6.61 4.80 -0.35
C CYS A 209 6.65 3.44 0.34
N THR A 210 7.50 2.53 -0.16
CA THR A 210 7.67 1.20 0.41
C THR A 210 8.23 1.26 1.83
N ALA A 211 9.16 2.19 2.09
CA ALA A 211 9.68 2.44 3.44
C ALA A 211 8.59 2.97 4.38
N HIS A 212 7.74 3.90 3.93
CA HIS A 212 6.61 4.39 4.71
C HIS A 212 5.59 3.28 4.99
N LEU A 213 5.25 2.47 3.99
CA LEU A 213 4.40 1.28 4.13
C LEU A 213 4.96 0.30 5.17
N SER A 214 6.28 0.11 5.22
CA SER A 214 6.91 -0.74 6.26
C SER A 214 6.55 -0.26 7.68
N GLN A 215 6.52 1.05 7.90
CA GLN A 215 6.17 1.62 9.20
C GLN A 215 4.68 1.43 9.51
N LEU A 216 3.82 1.60 8.51
CA LEU A 216 2.38 1.35 8.67
C LEU A 216 2.09 -0.12 8.96
N VAL A 217 2.70 -1.06 8.23
CA VAL A 217 2.58 -2.51 8.48
C VAL A 217 3.04 -2.85 9.89
N LYS A 218 4.17 -2.34 10.36
CA LYS A 218 4.62 -2.55 11.74
C LYS A 218 3.60 -2.06 12.77
N ARG A 219 2.98 -0.91 12.53
CA ARG A 219 1.95 -0.35 13.42
C ARG A 219 0.65 -1.16 13.40
N LEU A 220 0.25 -1.70 12.25
CA LEU A 220 -0.93 -2.56 12.10
C LEU A 220 -0.69 -3.95 12.71
N SER A 221 0.50 -4.51 12.51
CA SER A 221 0.91 -5.80 13.08
C SER A 221 1.12 -5.75 14.60
N PHE A 222 1.40 -4.57 15.16
CA PHE A 222 1.52 -4.39 16.60
C PHE A 222 0.13 -4.32 17.25
N TYR A 223 -0.26 -5.38 17.92
CA TYR A 223 -1.45 -5.39 18.76
C TYR A 223 -1.11 -4.81 20.14
N ALA A 224 -1.50 -3.55 20.36
CA ALA A 224 -1.19 -2.79 21.57
C ALA A 224 -1.89 -3.27 22.86
N ARG A 225 -2.40 -4.51 22.89
CA ARG A 225 -3.07 -5.10 24.06
C ARG A 225 -2.18 -6.19 24.64
N ASP A 226 -1.01 -5.78 25.15
CA ASP A 226 -0.23 -6.63 26.04
C ASP A 226 -0.95 -6.65 27.42
N PRO A 227 -1.53 -7.78 27.85
CA PRO A 227 -2.26 -7.86 29.12
C PRO A 227 -1.33 -7.85 30.34
N LEU A 228 -0.01 -7.70 30.17
CA LEU A 228 1.00 -7.83 31.22
C LEU A 228 1.57 -6.50 31.74
N GLN A 229 1.03 -5.34 31.39
CA GLN A 229 1.24 -4.14 32.21
C GLN A 229 0.05 -3.96 33.16
N PRO A 230 0.09 -4.53 34.38
CA PRO A 230 -0.58 -3.85 35.48
C PRO A 230 0.12 -2.49 35.60
N ASP A 231 -0.66 -1.41 35.56
CA ASP A 231 -0.22 -0.06 35.91
C ASP A 231 0.50 -0.08 37.26
N THR A 232 1.80 -0.29 37.23
CA THR A 232 2.69 -0.21 38.41
C THR A 232 3.27 1.20 38.50
N GLN A 233 2.54 2.19 37.99
CA GLN A 233 2.98 3.59 37.93
C GLN A 233 1.82 4.56 38.19
N ALA A 234 1.05 4.32 39.26
CA ALA A 234 0.19 5.33 39.84
C ALA A 234 0.09 5.24 41.37
N ARG A 235 1.21 5.05 42.07
CA ARG A 235 1.40 5.40 43.49
C ARG A 235 2.87 5.32 43.86
N GLY A 236 3.61 6.42 43.70
CA GLY A 236 5.02 6.46 44.06
C GLY A 236 5.74 7.71 43.59
N GLY A 237 5.28 8.88 44.02
CA GLY A 237 5.90 10.16 43.70
C GLY A 237 5.70 11.17 44.82
N LYS A 238 6.21 10.87 46.02
CA LYS A 238 6.50 11.91 47.02
C LYS A 238 8.03 11.95 47.18
N ALA A 239 8.62 13.02 46.69
CA ALA A 239 10.04 13.32 46.79
C ALA A 239 10.50 13.38 48.27
N PRO A 240 11.78 13.13 48.57
CA PRO A 240 12.29 13.18 49.93
C PRO A 240 12.49 14.64 50.35
N ALA A 241 11.71 15.10 51.32
CA ALA A 241 11.98 16.34 52.04
C ALA A 241 12.50 15.97 53.44
N ALA A 242 13.66 16.50 53.76
CA ALA A 242 14.32 16.38 55.05
C ALA A 242 13.48 16.94 56.21
N GLY A 243 13.63 16.33 57.39
CA GLY A 243 13.65 17.05 58.66
C GLY A 243 12.37 17.16 59.50
N VAL A 244 12.36 16.34 60.57
CA VAL A 244 11.79 16.60 61.92
C VAL A 244 10.24 16.60 62.10
N PRO A 245 9.67 16.46 63.32
CA PRO A 245 9.02 15.22 63.75
C PRO A 245 7.54 15.37 64.13
N ILE A 246 6.87 14.22 64.17
CA ILE A 246 5.72 13.81 65.00
C ILE A 246 5.03 14.92 65.83
N SER A 247 3.74 15.14 65.54
CA SER A 247 2.76 15.36 66.60
C SER A 247 1.38 14.86 66.19
N ALA A 248 0.82 14.07 67.10
CA ALA A 248 -0.53 13.55 67.08
C ALA A 248 -1.53 14.68 67.33
N SER A 249 -2.52 14.84 66.45
CA SER A 249 -3.85 15.41 66.72
C SER A 249 -4.65 15.47 65.42
N SER A 250 -5.56 14.50 65.24
CA SER A 250 -6.73 14.44 64.35
C SER A 250 -6.83 12.98 63.88
N LEU A 251 -7.38 12.00 64.62
CA LEU A 251 -8.46 11.94 65.62
C LEU A 251 -9.71 12.73 65.23
N PHE A 252 -10.65 12.00 64.63
CA PHE A 252 -12.01 12.37 64.22
C PHE A 252 -12.15 13.09 62.86
N GLY A 253 -12.42 12.25 61.85
CA GLY A 253 -12.93 12.64 60.55
C GLY A 253 -13.66 11.44 59.94
N SER A 254 -14.79 11.08 60.53
CA SER A 254 -15.74 10.11 59.99
C SER A 254 -16.20 10.56 58.61
N GLY A 255 -16.02 9.70 57.61
CA GLY A 255 -16.43 9.94 56.23
C GLY A 255 -16.20 8.68 55.41
N LEU A 256 -16.84 7.59 55.86
CA LEU A 256 -16.98 6.36 55.09
C LEU A 256 -17.99 6.63 53.96
N ASP A 257 -17.50 7.12 52.83
CA ASP A 257 -18.10 6.86 51.53
C ASP A 257 -17.10 6.01 50.74
N GLU A 258 -16.97 4.77 51.19
CA GLU A 258 -16.26 3.72 50.49
C GLU A 258 -17.14 3.30 49.31
N ASP A 259 -16.98 4.04 48.21
CA ASP A 259 -17.63 3.84 46.91
C ASP A 259 -17.21 2.48 46.34
N SER A 260 -17.82 1.43 46.91
CA SER A 260 -17.57 0.01 46.67
C SER A 260 -18.27 -0.41 45.39
N ARG A 261 -17.86 0.21 44.28
CA ARG A 261 -18.17 -0.34 42.94
C ARG A 261 -17.32 -1.58 42.75
N PRO A 262 -17.90 -2.72 42.32
CA PRO A 262 -17.15 -3.96 42.13
C PRO A 262 -16.01 -3.73 41.12
N ASP A 263 -14.80 -4.20 41.44
CA ASP A 263 -13.58 -4.07 40.60
C ASP A 263 -13.77 -4.52 39.15
N SER A 264 -14.78 -5.36 38.89
CA SER A 264 -15.19 -5.78 37.55
C SER A 264 -15.75 -4.64 36.67
N GLU A 265 -16.42 -3.65 37.28
CA GLU A 265 -16.94 -2.47 36.56
C GLU A 265 -15.80 -1.48 36.26
N ARG A 266 -14.88 -1.27 37.21
CA ARG A 266 -13.69 -0.42 36.99
C ARG A 266 -12.75 -0.96 35.90
N ARG A 267 -12.59 -2.29 35.78
CA ARG A 267 -11.80 -2.91 34.70
C ARG A 267 -12.43 -2.71 33.32
N ASN A 268 -13.75 -2.82 33.21
CA ASN A 268 -14.44 -2.60 31.93
C ASN A 268 -14.38 -1.14 31.48
N ASP A 269 -14.41 -0.18 32.40
CA ASP A 269 -14.32 1.27 32.10
C ASP A 269 -12.95 1.70 31.54
N VAL A 270 -11.85 1.00 31.88
CA VAL A 270 -10.50 1.29 31.36
C VAL A 270 -10.23 0.57 30.02
N LEU A 271 -10.83 -0.60 29.82
CA LEU A 271 -10.64 -1.40 28.61
C LEU A 271 -11.33 -0.81 27.36
N GLU A 272 -12.43 -0.07 27.55
CA GLU A 272 -13.16 0.61 26.48
C GLU A 272 -12.41 1.80 25.84
N PRO A 273 -11.80 2.75 26.58
CA PRO A 273 -11.03 3.83 25.99
C PRO A 273 -9.78 3.33 25.27
N GLU A 274 -9.12 2.28 25.76
CA GLU A 274 -7.98 1.65 25.07
C GLU A 274 -8.40 0.98 23.76
N ARG A 275 -9.49 0.22 23.77
CA ARG A 275 -10.08 -0.36 22.55
C ARG A 275 -10.36 0.72 21.51
N LYS A 276 -10.97 1.84 21.92
CA LYS A 276 -11.23 2.98 21.03
C LYS A 276 -9.94 3.60 20.47
N ARG A 277 -8.87 3.67 21.28
CA ARG A 277 -7.55 4.15 20.81
C ARG A 277 -6.94 3.21 19.77
N CYS A 278 -6.99 1.89 20.00
CA CYS A 278 -6.48 0.88 19.05
C CYS A 278 -7.23 0.93 17.72
N ILE A 279 -8.57 0.94 17.76
CA ILE A 279 -9.42 1.06 16.56
C ILE A 279 -9.14 2.37 15.82
N LYS A 280 -9.01 3.48 16.55
CA LYS A 280 -8.66 4.77 15.95
C LYS A 280 -7.30 4.73 15.25
N LEU A 281 -6.28 4.16 15.90
CA LEU A 281 -4.94 4.03 15.34
C LEU A 281 -4.92 3.12 14.10
N HIS A 282 -5.65 2.00 14.13
CA HIS A 282 -5.81 1.12 12.97
C HIS A 282 -6.47 1.84 11.79
N ASN A 283 -7.55 2.57 12.05
CA ASN A 283 -8.24 3.38 11.04
C ASN A 283 -7.36 4.49 10.48
N GLU A 284 -6.60 5.19 11.33
CA GLU A 284 -5.63 6.20 10.90
C GLU A 284 -4.53 5.59 10.02
N CYS A 285 -4.00 4.41 10.37
CA CYS A 285 -3.01 3.72 9.56
C CYS A 285 -3.59 3.28 8.21
N MET A 286 -4.83 2.77 8.19
CA MET A 286 -5.54 2.39 6.96
C MET A 286 -5.83 3.60 6.07
N GLN A 287 -6.25 4.73 6.65
CA GLN A 287 -6.45 5.97 5.92
C GLN A 287 -5.13 6.53 5.38
N ALA A 288 -4.05 6.45 6.17
CA ALA A 288 -2.72 6.87 5.73
C ALA A 288 -2.18 5.98 4.60
N TRP A 289 -2.46 4.68 4.62
CA TRP A 289 -2.16 3.76 3.53
C TRP A 289 -2.95 4.14 2.27
N ALA A 290 -4.27 4.33 2.39
CA ALA A 290 -5.12 4.67 1.26
C ALA A 290 -4.82 6.04 0.66
N ARG A 291 -4.35 7.00 1.47
CA ARG A 291 -3.93 8.35 1.05
C ARG A 291 -2.44 8.46 0.77
N LEU A 292 -1.76 7.35 0.47
CA LEU A 292 -0.39 7.46 0.00
C LEU A 292 -0.39 8.42 -1.21
N PRO A 293 0.38 9.52 -1.18
CA PRO A 293 0.29 10.60 -2.18
C PRO A 293 0.35 10.09 -3.63
N HIS A 294 1.00 8.95 -3.79
CA HIS A 294 1.33 8.31 -5.05
C HIS A 294 0.29 7.30 -5.55
N LEU A 295 -0.78 7.07 -4.78
CA LEU A 295 -2.01 6.42 -5.29
C LEU A 295 -2.91 7.44 -6.00
N ASP A 296 -2.83 8.71 -5.61
CA ASP A 296 -3.65 9.79 -6.16
C ASP A 296 -2.90 10.61 -7.24
N GLU A 297 -1.60 10.83 -7.07
CA GLU A 297 -0.71 11.43 -8.08
C GLU A 297 0.12 10.33 -8.75
N GLU A 298 -0.22 9.92 -9.97
CA GLU A 298 0.51 8.84 -10.68
C GLU A 298 2.00 9.21 -10.84
N PRO A 299 2.90 8.65 -10.03
CA PRO A 299 4.30 9.05 -10.04
C PRO A 299 4.93 8.43 -11.28
N GLY A 300 5.38 9.31 -12.16
CA GLY A 300 5.87 8.92 -13.47
C GLY A 300 4.81 8.99 -14.57
N GLN A 301 3.64 9.61 -14.37
CA GLN A 301 2.69 9.90 -15.45
C GLN A 301 3.39 10.55 -16.65
N PHE A 302 4.27 11.50 -16.40
CA PHE A 302 5.09 12.10 -17.45
C PHE A 302 6.03 11.09 -18.12
N LEU A 303 6.73 10.26 -17.35
CA LEU A 303 7.59 9.20 -17.89
C LEU A 303 6.75 8.14 -18.64
N GLU A 304 5.50 7.89 -18.24
CA GLU A 304 4.57 6.93 -18.86
C GLU A 304 3.90 7.48 -20.11
N GLU A 305 3.55 8.76 -20.12
CA GLU A 305 3.12 9.49 -21.31
C GLU A 305 4.26 9.51 -22.33
N ILE A 306 5.49 9.81 -21.88
CA ILE A 306 6.66 9.78 -22.76
C ILE A 306 6.94 8.35 -23.22
N CYS A 307 6.99 7.37 -22.33
CA CYS A 307 7.16 5.98 -22.73
C CYS A 307 6.00 5.52 -23.61
N GLY A 308 4.77 5.96 -23.40
CA GLY A 308 3.60 5.57 -24.20
C GLY A 308 3.65 6.16 -25.61
N VAL A 309 3.95 7.45 -25.71
CA VAL A 309 4.03 8.20 -26.97
C VAL A 309 5.27 7.79 -27.78
N GLU A 310 6.42 7.68 -27.12
CA GLU A 310 7.72 7.50 -27.76
C GLU A 310 8.14 6.03 -27.87
N VAL A 311 7.82 5.22 -26.86
CA VAL A 311 8.22 3.79 -26.75
C VAL A 311 7.05 2.83 -27.00
N GLY A 312 5.82 3.20 -26.67
CA GLY A 312 4.60 2.38 -26.76
C GLY A 312 4.07 2.22 -28.18
N ARG A 313 4.34 3.18 -29.08
CA ARG A 313 4.07 3.03 -30.52
C ARG A 313 4.77 1.83 -31.17
N TRP A 314 5.69 1.18 -30.47
CA TRP A 314 6.51 0.07 -30.97
C TRP A 314 6.09 -1.30 -30.43
N THR A 315 5.09 -1.37 -29.54
CA THR A 315 4.51 -2.64 -29.07
C THR A 315 3.42 -3.18 -29.99
N GLU A 316 3.00 -2.43 -31.02
CA GLU A 316 2.15 -2.94 -32.10
C GLU A 316 3.00 -3.71 -33.13
N ARG A 317 3.22 -5.01 -32.87
CA ARG A 317 3.33 -6.10 -33.86
C ARG A 317 3.58 -7.44 -33.17
#